data_AF-A0A0L8GDQ8-F1
#
_entry.id   AF-A0A0L8GDQ8-F1
#
_cell.length_a   1.000
_cell.length_b   1.000
_cell.length_c   1.000
_cell.angle_alpha   90.00
_cell.angle_beta   90.00
_cell.angle_gamma   90.00
#
_symmetry.space_group_name_H-M   'P 1'
#
loop_
_entity.id
_entity.type
_entity.pdbx_description
1 polymer ?
#
loop_
_entity_poly.entity_id
_entity_poly.type
_entity_poly.pdbx_seq_one_letter_code
_entity_poly.pdbx_strand_id
1 'polypeptide(L)' 'MPTYKLTYFNGKGRAELTRLLFTAADVEFTDHRIDYYTDWPEIKPQDGLHLLGEGAGGIC' A
#
# COMPACT_ATOMS: atom_id res chain seq x y z
N MET A 1 6.28 -18.73 -14.26
CA MET A 1 6.27 -18.52 -12.80
C MET A 1 5.43 -17.28 -12.51
N PRO A 2 4.67 -17.24 -11.40
CA PRO A 2 3.93 -16.04 -11.02
C PRO A 2 4.89 -14.90 -10.70
N THR A 3 4.48 -13.66 -11.03
CA THR A 3 5.23 -12.45 -10.71
C THR A 3 4.49 -11.69 -9.63
N TYR A 4 5.17 -11.39 -8.52
CA TYR A 4 4.58 -10.71 -7.37
C TYR A 4 5.02 -9.24 -7.29
N LYS A 5 4.07 -8.35 -6.99
CA LYS A 5 4.34 -6.94 -6.67
C LYS A 5 3.72 -6.61 -5.32
N LEU A 6 4.56 -6.25 -4.34
CA LEU A 6 4.13 -5.78 -3.03
C LEU A 6 4.07 -4.25 -3.06
N THR A 7 2.87 -3.68 -2.95
CA THR A 7 2.70 -2.22 -2.87
C THR A 7 2.40 -1.80 -1.43
N TYR A 8 3.24 -0.94 -0.87
CA TYR A 8 3.08 -0.44 0.50
C TYR A 8 3.76 0.92 0.70
N PHE A 9 3.44 1.60 1.80
CA PHE A 9 4.10 2.86 2.15
C PHE A 9 5.62 2.69 2.33
N ASN A 10 6.35 3.79 2.27
CA ASN A 10 7.79 3.85 2.56
C ASN A 10 8.09 3.66 4.06
N GLY A 11 7.68 2.51 4.59
CA GLY A 11 7.87 2.06 5.95
C GLY A 11 7.75 0.53 6.02
N LYS A 12 8.10 -0.02 7.18
CA LYS A 12 7.97 -1.45 7.44
C LYS A 12 6.50 -1.86 7.53
N GLY A 13 5.81 -1.30 8.54
CA GLY A 13 4.39 -1.53 8.83
C GLY A 13 3.98 -3.00 8.65
N ARG A 14 2.84 -3.21 8.01
CA ARG A 14 2.31 -4.55 7.74
C ARG A 14 3.02 -5.30 6.59
N ALA A 15 3.77 -4.59 5.75
CA ALA A 15 4.45 -5.19 4.60
C ALA A 15 5.73 -5.96 4.99
N GLU A 16 6.37 -5.63 6.11
CA GLU A 16 7.63 -6.25 6.51
C GLU A 16 7.52 -7.76 6.66
N LEU A 17 6.43 -8.25 7.26
CA LEU A 17 6.21 -9.69 7.41
C LEU A 17 6.18 -10.40 6.05
N THR A 18 5.50 -9.79 5.07
CA THR A 18 5.41 -10.33 3.71
C THR A 18 6.77 -10.30 3.00
N ARG A 19 7.58 -9.25 3.17
CA ARG A 19 8.95 -9.17 2.61
C ARG A 19 9.85 -10.28 3.15
N LEU A 20 9.76 -10.54 4.45
CA LEU A 20 10.50 -11.63 5.09
C LEU A 20 10.08 -12.99 4.55
N LEU A 21 8.77 -13.22 4.34
CA LEU A 21 8.26 -14.45 3.75
C LEU A 21 8.77 -14.68 2.33
N PHE A 22 8.73 -13.65 1.48
CA PHE A 22 9.27 -13.76 0.12
C PHE A 22 10.76 -14.10 0.12
N THR A 23 11.54 -13.43 0.98
CA THR A 23 12.98 -13.68 1.11
C THR A 23 13.26 -15.09 1.63
N ALA A 24 12.54 -15.54 2.66
CA ALA A 24 12.73 -16.87 3.24
C ALA A 24 12.33 -18.01 2.29
N ALA A 25 11.38 -17.75 1.37
CA ALA A 25 10.95 -18.69 0.35
C ALA A 25 11.74 -18.59 -0.96
N ASP A 26 12.74 -17.70 -1.04
CA ASP A 26 13.52 -17.41 -2.26
C ASP A 26 12.62 -17.06 -3.47
N VAL A 27 11.56 -16.31 -3.22
CA VAL A 27 10.59 -15.88 -4.24
C VAL A 27 10.92 -14.45 -4.66
N GLU A 28 11.18 -14.26 -5.95
CA GLU A 28 11.35 -12.92 -6.53
C GLU A 28 10.05 -12.11 -6.47
N PHE A 29 10.16 -10.87 -6.00
CA PHE A 29 9.04 -9.93 -5.94
C PHE A 29 9.53 -8.49 -6.12
N THR A 30 8.64 -7.62 -6.59
CA THR A 30 8.90 -6.17 -6.68
C THR A 30 8.37 -5.46 -5.42
N ASP A 31 9.24 -4.81 -4.65
CA ASP A 31 8.87 -3.93 -3.52
C ASP A 31 8.55 -2.52 -4.05
N HIS A 32 7.29 -2.29 -4.38
CA HIS A 32 6.80 -1.00 -4.88
C HIS A 32 6.40 -0.09 -3.72
N ARG A 33 7.27 0.86 -3.37
CA ARG A 33 7.04 1.78 -2.26
C ARG A 33 6.34 3.04 -2.72
N ILE A 34 5.31 3.44 -1.99
CA ILE A 34 4.52 4.63 -2.27
C ILE A 34 4.65 5.66 -1.15
N ASP A 35 4.59 6.94 -1.52
CA ASP A 35 4.45 8.04 -0.59
C ASP A 35 2.99 8.31 -0.23
N TYR A 36 2.75 8.72 1.02
CA TYR A 36 1.40 8.97 1.52
C TYR A 36 0.77 10.24 0.95
N TYR A 37 1.57 11.27 0.66
CA TYR A 37 1.05 12.56 0.22
C TYR A 37 0.96 12.66 -1.29
N THR A 38 1.90 12.06 -2.03
CA THR A 38 1.91 12.16 -3.50
C THR A 38 1.14 11.02 -4.16
N ASP A 39 1.39 9.77 -3.76
CA ASP A 39 0.95 8.61 -4.56
C ASP A 39 -0.37 8.03 -4.04
N TRP A 40 -0.56 8.02 -2.72
CA TRP A 40 -1.74 7.44 -2.09
C TRP A 40 -3.09 8.07 -2.52
N PRO A 41 -3.21 9.40 -2.68
CA PRO A 41 -4.45 10.01 -3.16
C PRO A 41 -4.86 9.54 -4.56
N GLU A 42 -3.89 9.17 -5.41
CA GLU A 42 -4.16 8.68 -6.77
C GLU A 42 -4.54 7.20 -6.80
N ILE A 43 -3.96 6.39 -5.91
CA ILE A 43 -4.16 4.93 -5.87
C ILE A 43 -5.43 4.56 -5.08
N LYS A 44 -5.78 5.33 -4.05
CA LYS A 44 -6.92 5.05 -3.19
C LYS A 44 -8.22 5.36 -3.94
N PRO A 45 -9.17 4.41 -4.03
CA PRO A 45 -10.49 4.69 -4.59
C PRO A 45 -11.16 5.86 -3.84
N GLN A 46 -11.57 6.87 -4.60
CA GLN A 46 -12.25 8.06 -4.09
C GLN A 46 -13.71 7.76 -3.72
N ASP A 47 -14.30 6.75 -4.37
CA ASP A 47 -15.71 6.39 -4.26
C ASP A 47 -16.10 5.82 -2.88
N GLY A 48 -15.11 5.48 -2.04
CA GLY A 48 -15.34 5.10 -0.64
C GLY A 48 -15.83 6.25 0.25
N LEU A 49 -15.74 7.50 -0.22
CA LEU A 49 -16.23 8.68 0.50
C LEU A 49 -17.73 8.94 0.28
N HIS A 50 -18.38 8.37 -0.74
CA HIS A 50 -19.82 8.56 -0.96
C HIS A 50 -20.69 7.96 0.17
N LEU A 51 -20.14 7.01 0.95
CA LEU A 51 -20.85 6.35 2.05
C LEU A 51 -20.68 7.05 3.41
N LEU A 52 -19.82 8.07 3.49
CA LEU A 52 -19.60 8.86 4.69
C LEU A 52 -19.81 10.32 4.30
N GLY A 53 -20.99 10.84 4.66
CA GLY A 53 -21.48 12.16 4.23
C GLY A 53 -20.42 13.26 4.23
N GLU A 54 -20.57 14.16 3.26
CA GLU A 54 -19.75 15.36 3.03
C GLU A 54 -19.33 16.04 4.33
N GLY A 55 -18.09 15.83 4.76
CA GLY A 55 -17.60 16.45 5.99
C GLY A 55 -16.51 15.68 6.70
N ALA A 56 -15.38 15.41 6.03
CA ALA A 56 -14.15 15.02 6.72
C ALA A 56 -12.93 15.61 5.99
N GLY A 57 -12.82 16.94 6.03
CA GLY A 57 -11.53 17.60 5.93
C GLY A 57 -10.76 17.39 7.24
N GLY A 58 -9.50 16.97 7.13
CA GLY A 58 -8.72 16.46 8.26
C GLY A 58 -9.19 15.04 8.59
N ILE A 59 -8.32 14.10 8.92
CA ILE A 59 -7.31 14.16 9.97
C ILE A 59 -6.39 12.94 9.77
N CYS A 60 -5.11 13.11 10.12
CA CYS A 60 -4.13 12.09 10.52
C CYS A 60 -3.83 10.87 9.60
#